data_AF-A0A7C1LG41-F1
#
_entry.id   AF-A0A7C1LG41-F1
#
_cell.length_a   1.000
_cell.length_b   1.000
_cell.length_c   1.000
_cell.angle_alpha   90.00
_cell.angle_beta   90.00
_cell.angle_gamma   90.00
#
_symmetry.space_group_name_H-M   'P 1'
#
loop_
_entity.id
_entity.type
_entity.pdbx_description
1 polymer ?
#
loop_
_entity_poly.entity_id
_entity_poly.type
_entity_poly.pdbx_seq_one_letter_code
_entity_poly.pdbx_strand_id
1 'polypeptide(L)'
;MRIVHFHIICFILIFQVGCKNTVEPKALVDKPIEVKQETKFKEELTLNQLEGTWYYKNSPYDGYSIALHENGTLAEKVGFIKGKREGEAQKWSESGVLRVEYHYKNNRLEGSYKSWWENGQLAQDANYVNGNMNGIEKKWYPDGQLAKERQLLKGREEGLQKAWLQNGTLYVNYEAKNGRIFGLRRANSCYQLEDEVVIRSENELL
;
A
#
# COMPACT_ATOMS: atom_id res chain seq x y z
N MET A 1 -84.00 21.04 20.56
CA MET A 1 -82.97 20.70 21.55
C MET A 1 -83.08 19.21 21.88
N ARG A 2 -82.31 18.35 21.21
CA ARG A 2 -82.13 16.93 21.53
C ARG A 2 -80.66 16.61 21.31
N ILE A 3 -79.99 16.29 22.40
CA ILE A 3 -78.54 16.07 22.51
C ILE A 3 -78.31 14.58 22.26
N VAL A 4 -77.54 14.21 21.25
CA VAL A 4 -77.09 12.84 21.02
C VAL A 4 -75.68 12.72 21.58
N HIS A 5 -75.51 11.93 22.63
CA HIS A 5 -74.22 11.65 23.27
C HIS A 5 -73.41 10.69 22.39
N PHE A 6 -72.24 11.14 21.92
CA PHE A 6 -71.29 10.32 21.18
C PHE A 6 -70.31 9.70 22.21
N HIS A 7 -70.43 8.40 22.45
CA HIS A 7 -69.44 7.66 23.26
C HIS A 7 -68.20 7.38 22.41
N ILE A 8 -67.14 8.15 22.63
CA ILE A 8 -65.79 7.87 22.10
C ILE A 8 -65.18 6.77 22.98
N ILE A 9 -65.15 5.55 22.46
CA ILE A 9 -64.46 4.42 23.09
C ILE A 9 -62.95 4.59 22.90
N CYS A 10 -62.27 4.65 24.04
CA CYS A 10 -60.83 4.78 24.20
C CYS A 10 -60.13 3.48 23.76
N PHE A 11 -59.23 3.54 22.77
CA PHE A 11 -58.26 2.48 22.49
C PHE A 11 -56.85 3.08 22.61
N ILE A 12 -56.31 3.03 23.82
CA ILE A 12 -54.91 3.38 24.09
C ILE A 12 -54.07 2.19 23.60
N LEU A 13 -53.46 2.34 22.42
CA LEU A 13 -52.41 1.46 21.92
C LEU A 13 -51.13 1.75 22.73
N ILE A 14 -50.91 0.96 23.78
CA ILE A 14 -49.65 0.96 24.52
C ILE A 14 -48.59 0.29 23.63
N PHE A 15 -47.87 1.10 22.86
CA PHE A 15 -46.62 0.68 22.24
C PHE A 15 -45.59 0.44 23.34
N GLN A 16 -45.37 -0.83 23.69
CA GLN A 16 -44.23 -1.27 24.47
C GLN A 16 -42.97 -1.00 23.63
N VAL A 17 -42.35 0.16 23.82
CA VAL A 17 -40.99 0.43 23.35
C VAL A 17 -40.05 -0.39 24.22
N GLY A 18 -39.80 -1.63 23.80
CA GLY A 18 -38.73 -2.43 24.35
C GLY A 18 -37.39 -1.81 23.98
N CYS A 19 -36.72 -1.17 24.93
CA CYS A 19 -35.31 -0.80 24.82
C CYS A 19 -34.49 -2.09 24.63
N LYS A 20 -34.18 -2.43 23.37
CA LYS A 20 -33.05 -3.30 23.10
C LYS A 20 -31.81 -2.50 23.47
N ASN A 21 -31.23 -2.80 24.62
CA ASN A 21 -29.87 -2.38 24.94
C ASN A 21 -28.94 -3.09 23.95
N THR A 22 -28.72 -2.48 22.80
CA THR A 22 -27.57 -2.81 21.96
C THR A 22 -26.35 -2.36 22.71
N VAL A 23 -25.74 -3.29 23.45
CA VAL A 23 -24.33 -3.16 23.83
C VAL A 23 -23.57 -3.17 22.52
N GLU A 24 -23.30 -1.98 21.98
CA GLU A 24 -22.31 -1.83 20.93
C GLU A 24 -21.02 -2.48 21.44
N PRO A 25 -20.44 -3.45 20.71
CA PRO A 25 -19.14 -3.98 21.09
C PRO A 25 -18.16 -2.80 21.03
N LYS A 26 -17.76 -2.32 22.20
CA LYS A 26 -16.69 -1.35 22.37
C LYS A 26 -15.50 -1.93 21.62
N ALA A 27 -15.23 -1.39 20.44
CA ALA A 27 -14.06 -1.76 19.65
C ALA A 27 -12.88 -1.61 20.60
N LEU A 28 -12.24 -2.74 20.93
CA LEU A 28 -10.95 -2.73 21.57
C LEU A 28 -10.03 -2.06 20.55
N VAL A 29 -9.85 -0.76 20.71
CA VAL A 29 -8.78 -0.03 20.02
C VAL A 29 -7.51 -0.58 20.66
N ASP A 30 -7.01 -1.68 20.08
CA ASP A 30 -5.70 -2.20 20.41
C ASP A 30 -4.73 -1.02 20.31
N LYS A 31 -4.08 -0.68 21.43
CA LYS A 31 -3.03 0.33 21.41
C LYS A 31 -2.06 -0.04 20.29
N PRO A 32 -1.66 0.92 19.43
CA PRO A 32 -0.72 0.62 18.37
C PRO A 32 0.51 -0.02 18.99
N ILE A 33 0.82 -1.25 18.56
CA ILE A 33 1.93 -2.01 19.11
C ILE A 33 3.20 -1.32 18.62
N GLU A 34 3.91 -0.66 19.53
CA GLU A 34 5.10 0.13 19.21
C GLU A 34 6.37 -0.70 19.39
N VAL A 35 7.26 -0.64 18.40
CA VAL A 35 8.57 -1.29 18.45
C VAL A 35 9.47 -0.56 19.44
N LYS A 36 10.14 -1.30 20.33
CA LYS A 36 11.13 -0.72 21.26
C LYS A 36 12.25 -0.03 20.48
N GLN A 37 12.72 1.12 20.95
CA GLN A 37 13.76 1.90 20.25
C GLN A 37 15.19 1.34 20.39
N GLU A 38 15.36 0.23 21.13
CA GLU A 38 16.64 -0.47 21.25
C GLU A 38 17.09 -0.99 19.88
N THR A 39 18.38 -0.85 19.57
CA THR A 39 18.96 -1.29 18.30
C THR A 39 20.00 -2.40 18.46
N LYS A 40 20.04 -3.30 17.48
CA LYS A 40 21.09 -4.32 17.30
C LYS A 40 21.54 -4.39 15.85
N PHE A 41 22.81 -4.67 15.64
CA PHE A 41 23.28 -4.99 14.30
C PHE A 41 22.61 -6.28 13.83
N LYS A 42 22.24 -6.32 12.55
CA LYS A 42 21.57 -7.47 11.93
C LYS A 42 22.37 -8.75 12.09
N GLU A 43 23.70 -8.64 12.05
CA GLU A 43 24.65 -9.73 12.20
C GLU A 43 24.68 -10.30 13.63
N GLU A 44 24.20 -9.54 14.62
CA GLU A 44 24.03 -10.03 16.01
C GLU A 44 22.75 -10.88 16.18
N LEU A 45 21.84 -10.86 15.19
CA LEU A 45 20.57 -11.56 15.25
C LEU A 45 20.65 -12.89 14.51
N THR A 46 20.00 -13.91 15.06
CA THR A 46 19.91 -15.24 14.44
C THR A 46 18.47 -15.55 14.08
N LEU A 47 18.20 -15.93 12.83
CA LEU A 47 16.88 -16.34 12.37
C LEU A 47 16.69 -17.85 12.56
N ASN A 48 15.70 -18.24 13.36
CA ASN A 48 15.14 -19.57 13.30
C ASN A 48 14.22 -19.67 12.07
N GLN A 49 14.69 -20.33 11.02
CA GLN A 49 13.98 -20.45 9.74
C GLN A 49 12.66 -21.24 9.84
N LEU A 50 12.55 -22.18 10.78
CA LEU A 50 11.34 -22.99 10.96
C LEU A 50 10.21 -22.16 11.58
N GLU A 51 10.56 -21.27 12.50
CA GLU A 51 9.59 -20.44 13.21
C GLU A 51 9.39 -19.07 12.55
N GLY A 52 10.34 -18.65 11.71
CA GLY A 52 10.39 -17.28 11.19
C GLY A 52 10.68 -16.25 12.29
N THR A 53 11.32 -16.66 13.38
CA THR A 53 11.57 -15.85 14.57
C THR A 53 13.04 -15.47 14.65
N TRP A 54 13.31 -14.17 14.82
CA TRP A 54 14.64 -13.63 15.05
C TRP A 54 14.97 -13.60 16.53
N TYR A 55 16.19 -13.98 16.86
CA TYR A 55 16.69 -14.08 18.23
C TYR A 55 17.91 -13.20 18.45
N TYR A 56 18.03 -12.66 19.66
CA TYR A 56 19.25 -12.08 20.21
C TYR A 56 19.57 -12.78 21.52
N LYS A 57 20.79 -13.33 21.65
CA LYS A 57 21.22 -14.09 22.85
C LYS A 57 20.20 -15.14 23.32
N ASN A 58 19.67 -15.93 22.37
CA ASN A 58 18.69 -17.00 22.58
C ASN A 58 17.29 -16.57 23.04
N SER A 59 16.96 -15.28 23.00
CA SER A 59 15.59 -14.78 23.24
C SER A 59 15.00 -14.15 21.98
N PRO A 60 13.69 -14.33 21.68
CA PRO A 60 13.04 -13.63 20.58
C PRO A 60 13.28 -12.12 20.68
N TYR A 61 13.72 -11.51 19.59
CA TYR A 61 14.18 -10.14 19.60
C TYR A 61 13.02 -9.13 19.60
N ASP A 62 13.11 -8.12 20.47
CA ASP A 62 12.24 -6.94 20.47
C ASP A 62 13.12 -5.70 20.25
N GLY A 63 12.85 -4.93 19.20
CA GLY A 63 13.60 -3.72 18.89
C GLY A 63 13.86 -3.56 17.40
N TYR A 64 14.78 -2.67 17.05
CA TYR A 64 15.19 -2.43 15.68
C TYR A 64 16.51 -3.14 15.34
N SER A 65 16.51 -3.94 14.29
CA SER A 65 17.75 -4.34 13.63
C SER A 65 18.25 -3.23 12.72
N ILE A 66 19.55 -3.00 12.69
CA ILE A 66 20.22 -2.11 11.74
C ILE A 66 21.33 -2.84 10.97
N ALA A 67 21.58 -2.42 9.73
CA ALA A 67 22.76 -2.80 8.97
C ALA A 67 23.40 -1.54 8.39
N LEU A 68 24.73 -1.56 8.20
CA LEU A 68 25.49 -0.45 7.61
C LEU A 68 26.06 -0.87 6.25
N HIS A 69 26.27 0.12 5.39
CA HIS A 69 27.09 -0.01 4.19
C HIS A 69 28.57 -0.08 4.57
N GLU A 70 29.43 -0.46 3.63
CA GLU A 70 30.89 -0.55 3.85
C GLU A 70 31.50 0.80 4.26
N ASN A 71 30.94 1.90 3.78
CA ASN A 71 31.34 3.26 4.13
C ASN A 71 30.79 3.74 5.50
N GLY A 72 30.06 2.89 6.22
CA GLY A 72 29.48 3.17 7.52
C GLY A 72 28.13 3.89 7.51
N THR A 73 27.57 4.25 6.33
CA THR A 73 26.22 4.83 6.26
C THR A 73 25.15 3.78 6.58
N LEU A 74 24.02 4.21 7.14
CA LEU A 74 22.91 3.29 7.46
C LEU A 74 22.39 2.66 6.16
N ALA A 75 22.28 1.34 6.10
CA ALA A 75 21.80 0.60 4.93
C ALA A 75 20.37 0.09 5.10
N GLU A 76 20.02 -0.38 6.30
CA GLU A 76 18.73 -1.00 6.58
C GLU A 76 18.37 -0.78 8.05
N LYS A 77 17.07 -0.58 8.33
CA LYS A 77 16.48 -0.53 9.67
C LYS A 77 15.17 -1.29 9.64
N VAL A 78 14.98 -2.27 10.52
CA VAL A 78 13.79 -3.14 10.55
C VAL A 78 13.32 -3.35 11.98
N GLY A 79 12.04 -3.09 12.26
CA GLY A 79 11.44 -3.33 13.58
C GLY A 79 11.05 -4.79 13.82
N PHE A 80 11.16 -5.22 15.08
CA PHE A 80 10.80 -6.56 15.54
C PHE A 80 10.01 -6.52 16.84
N ILE A 81 8.99 -7.39 16.93
CA ILE A 81 8.24 -7.70 18.14
C ILE A 81 8.13 -9.21 18.26
N LYS A 82 8.59 -9.75 19.39
CA LYS A 82 8.68 -11.18 19.69
C LYS A 82 9.38 -11.95 18.57
N GLY A 83 10.45 -11.37 18.03
CA GLY A 83 11.26 -11.91 16.94
C GLY A 83 10.60 -11.88 15.56
N LYS A 84 9.39 -11.33 15.42
CA LYS A 84 8.74 -11.16 14.10
C LYS A 84 8.90 -9.73 13.63
N ARG A 85 9.17 -9.54 12.34
CA ARG A 85 9.20 -8.20 11.74
C ARG A 85 7.85 -7.52 11.91
N GLU A 86 7.87 -6.29 12.38
CA GLU A 86 6.69 -5.51 12.75
C GLU A 86 6.98 -4.02 12.59
N GLY A 87 6.01 -3.26 12.13
CA GLY A 87 6.13 -1.81 11.95
C GLY A 87 6.93 -1.41 10.71
N GLU A 88 7.41 -0.17 10.72
CA GLU A 88 8.15 0.42 9.61
C GLU A 88 9.54 -0.22 9.45
N ALA A 89 9.91 -0.44 8.19
CA ALA A 89 11.22 -0.87 7.75
C ALA A 89 11.69 0.03 6.62
N GLN A 90 12.98 0.37 6.65
CA GLN A 90 13.59 1.34 5.73
C GLN A 90 14.93 0.83 5.22
N LYS A 91 15.28 1.25 4.00
CA LYS A 91 16.56 0.99 3.35
C LYS A 91 17.09 2.25 2.71
N TRP A 92 18.39 2.47 2.79
CA TRP A 92 19.07 3.63 2.23
C TRP A 92 20.19 3.18 1.28
N SER A 93 20.60 4.05 0.36
CA SER A 93 21.77 3.85 -0.48
C SER A 93 23.05 4.20 0.27
N GLU A 94 24.21 3.87 -0.31
CA GLU A 94 25.51 4.23 0.25
C GLU A 94 25.68 5.75 0.41
N SER A 95 24.98 6.55 -0.40
CA SER A 95 24.97 8.02 -0.33
C SER A 95 24.04 8.57 0.79
N GLY A 96 23.31 7.69 1.47
CA GLY A 96 22.38 8.04 2.54
C GLY A 96 20.97 8.40 2.07
N VAL A 97 20.65 8.26 0.78
CA VAL A 97 19.30 8.53 0.25
C VAL A 97 18.36 7.38 0.64
N LEU A 98 17.20 7.70 1.19
CA LEU A 98 16.15 6.71 1.47
C LEU A 98 15.71 6.07 0.15
N ARG A 99 15.87 4.75 0.02
CA ARG A 99 15.57 3.99 -1.20
C ARG A 99 14.23 3.31 -1.13
N VAL A 100 13.87 2.78 0.03
CA VAL A 100 12.63 2.04 0.23
C VAL A 100 12.15 2.20 1.66
N GLU A 101 10.83 2.33 1.82
CA GLU A 101 10.11 2.35 3.08
C GLU A 101 8.90 1.45 2.93
N TYR A 102 8.69 0.55 3.88
CA TYR A 102 7.59 -0.40 3.85
C TYR A 102 7.28 -0.89 5.25
N HIS A 103 6.08 -1.45 5.41
CA HIS A 103 5.58 -1.88 6.71
C HIS A 103 5.45 -3.39 6.80
N TYR A 104 5.79 -3.93 7.96
CA TYR A 104 5.55 -5.33 8.31
C TYR A 104 4.46 -5.46 9.37
N LYS A 105 3.71 -6.55 9.26
CA LYS A 105 2.87 -7.10 10.32
C LYS A 105 3.15 -8.59 10.41
N ASN A 106 3.69 -9.04 11.54
CA ASN A 106 4.03 -10.44 11.77
C ASN A 106 4.79 -11.11 10.60
N ASN A 107 5.96 -10.57 10.23
CA ASN A 107 6.81 -11.03 9.12
C ASN A 107 6.26 -10.84 7.69
N ARG A 108 5.09 -10.24 7.53
CA ARG A 108 4.44 -10.06 6.24
C ARG A 108 4.29 -8.58 5.89
N LEU A 109 4.50 -8.20 4.63
CA LEU A 109 4.26 -6.83 4.20
C LEU A 109 2.78 -6.47 4.38
N GLU A 110 2.52 -5.31 4.98
CA GLU A 110 1.18 -4.83 5.31
C GLU A 110 1.19 -3.31 5.35
N GLY A 111 0.32 -2.66 4.56
CA GLY A 111 0.25 -1.20 4.49
C GLY A 111 1.11 -0.60 3.38
N SER A 112 1.57 0.62 3.60
CA SER A 112 2.26 1.41 2.58
C SER A 112 3.61 0.80 2.19
N TYR A 113 3.94 0.96 0.91
CA TYR A 113 5.24 0.68 0.33
C TYR A 113 5.60 1.85 -0.57
N LYS A 114 6.75 2.47 -0.31
CA LYS A 114 7.30 3.54 -1.13
C LYS A 114 8.75 3.22 -1.47
N SER A 115 9.18 3.65 -2.65
CA SER A 115 10.59 3.65 -3.01
C SER A 115 10.94 4.92 -3.75
N TRP A 116 12.20 5.34 -3.69
CA TRP A 116 12.68 6.59 -4.28
C TRP A 116 13.89 6.35 -5.17
N TRP A 117 14.04 7.21 -6.18
CA TRP A 117 15.21 7.36 -7.03
C TRP A 117 16.36 8.03 -6.27
N GLU A 118 17.57 8.01 -6.86
CA GLU A 118 18.77 8.45 -6.14
C GLU A 118 18.79 9.97 -5.98
N ASN A 119 18.07 10.67 -6.84
CA ASN A 119 17.79 12.09 -6.72
C ASN A 119 16.68 12.42 -5.70
N GLY A 120 16.21 11.43 -4.92
CA GLY A 120 15.18 11.61 -3.90
C GLY A 120 13.74 11.69 -4.41
N GLN A 121 13.52 11.60 -5.73
CA GLN A 121 12.16 11.59 -6.28
C GLN A 121 11.47 10.24 -6.05
N LEU A 122 10.15 10.26 -5.89
CA LEU A 122 9.37 9.03 -5.67
C LEU A 122 9.44 8.14 -6.92
N ALA A 123 9.85 6.89 -6.75
CA ALA A 123 9.97 5.89 -7.82
C ALA A 123 8.78 4.92 -7.85
N GLN A 124 8.21 4.60 -6.68
CA GLN A 124 7.05 3.72 -6.56
C GLN A 124 6.23 4.07 -5.31
N ASP A 125 4.92 3.93 -5.44
CA ASP A 125 3.94 3.99 -4.37
C ASP A 125 2.97 2.84 -4.56
N ALA A 126 2.77 2.07 -3.50
CA ALA A 126 1.92 0.91 -3.50
C ALA A 126 1.42 0.63 -2.09
N ASN A 127 0.44 -0.27 -2.00
CA ASN A 127 -0.06 -0.76 -0.72
C ASN A 127 -0.09 -2.29 -0.73
N TYR A 128 0.16 -2.90 0.41
CA TYR A 128 0.12 -4.34 0.64
C TYR A 128 -0.99 -4.69 1.63
N VAL A 129 -1.70 -5.78 1.35
CA VAL A 129 -2.66 -6.38 2.27
C VAL A 129 -2.40 -7.87 2.30
N ASN A 130 -2.14 -8.41 3.49
CA ASN A 130 -1.76 -9.81 3.66
C ASN A 130 -0.63 -10.21 2.71
N GLY A 131 0.43 -9.38 2.63
CA GLY A 131 1.64 -9.69 1.86
C GLY A 131 1.48 -9.61 0.35
N ASN A 132 0.30 -9.26 -0.15
CA ASN A 132 0.03 -9.09 -1.56
C ASN A 132 -0.22 -7.61 -1.86
N MET A 133 0.34 -7.12 -2.97
CA MET A 133 0.04 -5.77 -3.42
C MET A 133 -1.46 -5.64 -3.72
N ASN A 134 -2.09 -4.59 -3.19
CA ASN A 134 -3.53 -4.41 -3.24
C ASN A 134 -3.89 -2.93 -3.28
N GLY A 135 -4.69 -2.53 -4.26
CA GLY A 135 -5.03 -1.15 -4.56
C GLY A 135 -4.27 -0.63 -5.78
N ILE A 136 -4.04 0.68 -5.81
CA ILE A 136 -3.35 1.34 -6.91
C ILE A 136 -1.84 1.27 -6.68
N GLU A 137 -1.09 0.80 -7.67
CA GLU A 137 0.35 0.95 -7.77
C GLU A 137 0.66 2.07 -8.75
N LYS A 138 1.55 2.98 -8.36
CA LYS A 138 2.12 4.00 -9.26
C LYS A 138 3.63 3.85 -9.30
N LYS A 139 4.21 4.08 -10.48
CA LYS A 139 5.67 4.18 -10.68
C LYS A 139 5.99 5.40 -11.52
N TRP A 140 7.11 6.03 -11.23
CA TRP A 140 7.56 7.24 -11.91
C TRP A 140 8.98 7.07 -12.46
N TYR A 141 9.29 7.81 -13.51
CA TYR A 141 10.65 8.00 -14.01
C TYR A 141 11.46 8.88 -13.04
N PRO A 142 12.81 8.90 -13.17
CA PRO A 142 13.67 9.74 -12.35
C PRO A 142 13.46 11.26 -12.51
N ASP A 143 12.68 11.71 -13.49
CA ASP A 143 12.29 13.11 -13.67
C ASP A 143 10.95 13.45 -13.00
N GLY A 144 10.27 12.45 -12.43
CA GLY A 144 9.00 12.59 -11.73
C GLY A 144 7.79 12.35 -12.62
N GLN A 145 7.99 12.07 -13.92
CA GLN A 145 6.90 11.73 -14.82
C GLN A 145 6.33 10.35 -14.51
N LEU A 146 5.00 10.20 -14.56
CA LEU A 146 4.33 8.94 -14.27
C LEU A 146 4.65 7.91 -15.36
N ALA A 147 5.32 6.83 -14.99
CA ALA A 147 5.70 5.75 -15.90
C ALA A 147 4.63 4.66 -15.98
N LYS A 148 3.94 4.40 -14.88
CA LYS A 148 2.97 3.29 -14.78
C LYS A 148 1.94 3.54 -13.68
N GLU A 149 0.70 3.15 -13.96
CA GLU A 149 -0.37 3.05 -12.99
C GLU A 149 -1.10 1.72 -13.17
N ARG A 150 -1.25 0.96 -12.08
CA ARG A 150 -1.92 -0.33 -12.10
C ARG A 150 -2.94 -0.47 -10.98
N GLN A 151 -4.06 -1.12 -11.27
CA GLN A 151 -5.02 -1.56 -10.27
C GLN A 151 -4.82 -3.04 -9.98
N LEU A 152 -4.58 -3.37 -8.70
CA LEU A 152 -4.24 -4.71 -8.24
C LEU A 152 -5.20 -5.17 -7.14
N LEU A 153 -5.64 -6.43 -7.24
CA LEU A 153 -6.39 -7.13 -6.21
C LEU A 153 -5.66 -8.42 -5.87
N LYS A 154 -5.24 -8.55 -4.60
CA LYS A 154 -4.47 -9.72 -4.11
C LYS A 154 -3.28 -10.08 -5.03
N GLY A 155 -2.53 -9.06 -5.44
CA GLY A 155 -1.34 -9.21 -6.28
C GLY A 155 -1.58 -9.44 -7.76
N ARG A 156 -2.84 -9.45 -8.23
CA ARG A 156 -3.20 -9.65 -9.64
C ARG A 156 -3.84 -8.39 -10.21
N GLU A 157 -3.65 -8.14 -11.49
CA GLU A 157 -4.28 -7.01 -12.18
C GLU A 157 -5.80 -7.19 -12.22
N GLU A 158 -6.51 -6.19 -11.70
CA GLU A 158 -7.98 -6.11 -11.69
C GLU A 158 -8.33 -4.62 -11.77
N GLY A 159 -9.00 -4.21 -12.84
CA GLY A 159 -9.25 -2.82 -13.21
C GLY A 159 -8.29 -2.28 -14.28
N LEU A 160 -8.11 -0.96 -14.30
CA LEU A 160 -7.38 -0.26 -15.38
C LEU A 160 -5.86 -0.29 -15.19
N GLN A 161 -5.13 -0.51 -16.29
CA GLN A 161 -3.68 -0.57 -16.36
C GLN A 161 -3.17 0.42 -17.42
N LYS A 162 -2.27 1.32 -17.03
CA LYS A 162 -1.68 2.33 -17.92
C LYS A 162 -0.16 2.35 -17.79
N ALA A 163 0.52 2.62 -18.90
CA ALA A 163 1.94 2.92 -18.89
C ALA A 163 2.29 3.93 -19.99
N TRP A 164 3.24 4.80 -19.66
CA TRP A 164 3.69 5.90 -20.50
C TRP A 164 5.19 5.78 -20.76
N LEU A 165 5.62 6.12 -21.96
CA LEU A 165 7.03 6.35 -22.28
C LEU A 165 7.49 7.62 -21.56
N GLN A 166 8.82 7.82 -21.46
CA GLN A 166 9.37 8.98 -20.76
C GLN A 166 8.99 10.33 -21.42
N ASN A 167 8.65 10.34 -22.71
CA ASN A 167 8.11 11.52 -23.39
C ASN A 167 6.59 11.74 -23.16
N GLY A 168 6.00 11.05 -22.18
CA GLY A 168 4.57 11.12 -21.87
C GLY A 168 3.65 10.34 -22.81
N THR A 169 4.16 9.66 -23.84
CA THR A 169 3.31 8.90 -24.79
C THR A 169 2.73 7.65 -24.10
N LEU A 170 1.41 7.56 -24.04
CA LEU A 170 0.70 6.37 -23.55
C LEU A 170 0.92 5.18 -24.49
N TYR A 171 1.51 4.09 -24.01
CA TYR A 171 1.81 2.90 -24.83
C TYR A 171 1.16 1.60 -24.31
N VAL A 172 0.54 1.66 -23.12
CA VAL A 172 -0.29 0.61 -22.55
C VAL A 172 -1.55 1.25 -21.98
N ASN A 173 -2.71 0.72 -22.34
CA ASN A 173 -4.00 1.12 -21.79
C ASN A 173 -5.02 -0.03 -21.96
N TYR A 174 -5.17 -0.85 -20.92
CA TYR A 174 -6.15 -1.93 -20.93
C TYR A 174 -6.79 -2.11 -19.55
N GLU A 175 -7.96 -2.72 -19.53
CA GLU A 175 -8.66 -3.15 -18.32
C GLU A 175 -8.52 -4.66 -18.16
N ALA A 176 -8.10 -5.09 -16.97
CA ALA A 176 -8.12 -6.49 -16.56
C ALA A 176 -9.41 -6.74 -15.76
N LYS A 177 -10.21 -7.72 -16.16
CA LYS A 177 -11.45 -8.07 -15.46
C LYS A 177 -11.67 -9.57 -15.50
N ASN A 178 -11.78 -10.20 -14.33
CA ASN A 178 -11.94 -11.65 -14.20
C ASN A 178 -10.85 -12.44 -14.95
N GLY A 179 -9.61 -11.95 -14.90
CA GLY A 179 -8.46 -12.57 -15.59
C GLY A 179 -8.43 -12.39 -17.11
N ARG A 180 -9.34 -11.61 -17.69
CA ARG A 180 -9.34 -11.25 -19.12
C ARG A 180 -8.89 -9.81 -19.32
N ILE A 181 -8.26 -9.54 -20.45
CA ILE A 181 -7.72 -8.22 -20.80
C ILE A 181 -8.57 -7.61 -21.91
N PHE A 182 -8.92 -6.33 -21.75
CA PHE A 182 -9.69 -5.54 -22.71
C PHE A 182 -8.93 -4.24 -23.01
N GLY A 183 -8.48 -4.06 -24.25
CA GLY A 183 -7.80 -2.84 -24.68
C GLY A 183 -6.36 -3.06 -25.15
N LEU A 184 -5.57 -1.99 -25.11
CA LEU A 184 -4.25 -1.88 -25.71
C LEU A 184 -3.17 -2.37 -24.74
N ARG A 185 -2.56 -3.53 -25.02
CA ARG A 185 -1.51 -4.11 -24.16
C ARG A 185 -0.10 -3.62 -24.49
N ARG A 186 0.18 -3.27 -25.75
CA ARG A 186 1.40 -2.60 -26.24
C ARG A 186 1.10 -1.93 -27.57
N ALA A 187 1.45 -0.65 -27.72
CA ALA A 187 1.52 0.00 -29.02
C ALA A 187 2.87 -0.35 -29.68
N ASN A 188 2.88 -1.31 -30.59
CA ASN A 188 3.61 -1.11 -31.83
C ASN A 188 2.55 -0.54 -32.77
N SER A 189 2.74 0.64 -33.36
CA SER A 189 1.84 1.08 -34.44
C SER A 189 1.89 0.02 -35.53
N CYS A 190 0.82 -0.75 -35.69
CA CYS A 190 0.77 -1.85 -36.67
C CYS A 190 0.54 -1.37 -38.10
N TYR A 191 0.46 -0.05 -38.31
CA TYR A 191 0.50 0.62 -39.60
C TYR A 191 0.91 2.08 -39.37
N GLN A 192 1.73 2.59 -40.27
CA GLN A 192 1.91 4.02 -40.51
C GLN A 192 0.96 4.33 -41.68
N LEU A 193 0.17 5.41 -41.64
CA LEU A 193 -0.59 5.78 -42.84
C LEU A 193 0.45 6.17 -43.91
N GLU A 194 0.31 5.68 -45.15
CA GLU A 194 1.29 5.92 -46.22
C GLU A 194 1.58 7.43 -46.43
N ASP A 195 0.62 8.28 -46.08
CA ASP A 195 0.71 9.74 -46.19
C ASP A 195 0.67 10.49 -44.84
N GLU A 196 1.05 9.85 -43.72
CA GLU A 196 1.08 10.56 -42.43
C GLU A 196 2.24 11.57 -42.36
N VAL A 197 1.93 12.86 -42.52
CA VAL A 197 2.86 13.95 -42.19
C VAL A 197 2.74 14.26 -40.70
N VAL A 198 3.64 13.68 -39.91
CA VAL A 198 3.76 13.98 -38.47
C VAL A 198 4.45 15.33 -38.30
N ILE A 199 3.66 16.40 -38.14
CA ILE A 199 4.17 17.73 -37.80
C ILE A 199 4.36 17.79 -36.28
N ARG A 200 5.61 17.84 -35.83
CA ARG A 200 5.95 18.13 -34.44
C ARG A 200 6.22 19.62 -34.34
N SER A 201 5.47 20.35 -33.51
CA SER A 201 5.79 21.75 -33.23
C SER A 201 7.06 21.81 -32.38
N GLU A 202 8.13 22.42 -32.92
CA GLU A 202 9.39 22.70 -32.21
C GLU A 202 9.19 23.81 -31.16
N ASN A 203 8.38 23.56 -30.13
CA ASN A 203 8.28 24.46 -28.97
C ASN A 203 8.09 23.67 -27.66
N GLU A 204 8.92 22.65 -27.47
CA GLU A 204 9.15 22.01 -26.16
C GLU A 204 10.65 22.02 -25.80
N LEU A 205 11.25 23.21 -25.91
CA LEU A 205 12.48 23.55 -25.19
C LEU A 205 12.36 25.00 -24.74
N LEU A 206 11.77 25.21 -23.57
CA LEU A 206 12.10 26.27 -22.60
C LEU A 206 11.50 25.90 -21.23
#